data_AF-A0A9Q0YUM0-F1
#
_entry.id   AF-A0A9Q0YUM0-F1
#
_cell.length_a   1.000
_cell.length_b   1.000
_cell.length_c   1.000
_cell.angle_alpha   90.00
_cell.angle_beta   90.00
_cell.angle_gamma   90.00
#
_symmetry.space_group_name_H-M   'P 1'
#
loop_
_entity.id
_entity.type
_entity.pdbx_description
1 polymer ?
#
loop_
_entity_poly.entity_id
_entity_poly.type
_entity_poly.pdbx_seq_one_letter_code
_entity_poly.pdbx_strand_id
1 'polypeptide(L)'
;MQILRPSIHSRRANLIVKFQDLYGFAVEGNVDDVNILNEVREKVRQQGRVWWALEASKANAITLKRLIRKGIPPVLRPKVWFSLSGAAKKKSTVPESYYNDMTKAVEGKVTAATKQIDHLWGLVLLRSLDDGLGRFLLSLIVKI
;
A
#
# COMPACT_ATOMS: atom_id res chain seq x y z
N MET A 1 8.94 -27.26 45.23
CA MET A 1 8.76 -26.10 44.32
C MET A 1 7.92 -26.53 43.13
N GLN A 2 6.69 -26.03 42.97
CA GLN A 2 5.89 -26.27 41.77
C GLN A 2 6.35 -25.32 40.66
N ILE A 3 6.93 -25.87 39.60
CA ILE A 3 7.31 -25.11 38.40
C ILE A 3 6.03 -24.85 37.60
N LEU A 4 5.47 -23.64 37.72
CA LEU A 4 4.33 -23.20 36.91
C LEU A 4 4.77 -23.14 35.45
N ARG A 5 4.34 -24.12 34.64
CA ARG A 5 4.57 -24.09 33.19
C ARG A 5 3.73 -22.95 32.59
N PRO A 6 4.32 -22.04 31.79
CA PRO A 6 3.58 -20.98 31.12
C PRO A 6 2.45 -21.54 30.25
N SER A 7 1.30 -20.85 30.25
CA SER A 7 0.13 -21.21 29.45
C SER A 7 0.48 -21.27 27.95
N ILE A 8 -0.27 -22.06 27.18
CA ILE A 8 -0.08 -22.16 25.71
C ILE A 8 -0.24 -20.79 25.05
N HIS A 9 -1.12 -19.95 25.59
CA HIS A 9 -1.34 -18.57 25.11
C HIS A 9 -0.10 -17.69 25.33
N SER A 10 0.53 -17.75 26.52
CA SER A 10 1.80 -17.04 26.79
C SER A 10 2.98 -17.54 25.95
N ARG A 11 2.96 -18.82 25.55
CA ARG A 11 4.01 -19.36 24.67
C ARG A 11 3.85 -18.88 23.21
N ARG A 12 2.61 -18.78 22.71
CA ARG A 12 2.35 -18.26 21.36
C ARG A 12 2.65 -16.77 21.23
N ALA A 13 2.34 -15.98 22.27
CA ALA A 13 2.57 -14.55 22.28
C ALA A 13 4.05 -14.11 22.09
N ASN A 14 4.99 -15.02 22.37
CA ASN A 14 6.43 -14.76 22.25
C ASN A 14 7.03 -15.25 20.92
N LEU A 15 6.22 -15.82 20.02
CA LEU A 15 6.70 -16.31 18.73
C LEU A 15 6.51 -15.22 17.66
N ILE A 16 7.59 -14.50 17.36
CA ILE A 16 7.62 -13.54 16.25
C ILE A 16 7.76 -14.31 14.95
N VAL A 17 6.81 -14.11 14.03
CA VAL A 17 6.81 -14.70 12.70
C VAL A 17 6.96 -13.61 11.64
N LYS A 18 7.69 -13.94 10.58
CA LYS A 18 7.78 -13.10 9.38
C LYS A 18 6.68 -13.51 8.41
N PHE A 19 5.93 -12.54 7.89
CA PHE A 19 4.90 -12.77 6.88
C PHE A 19 4.91 -11.62 5.87
N GLN A 20 4.20 -11.78 4.75
CA GLN A 20 4.06 -10.73 3.74
C GLN A 20 2.69 -10.05 3.84
N ASP A 21 2.68 -8.73 3.73
CA ASP A 21 1.44 -7.95 3.66
C ASP A 21 0.77 -8.02 2.26
N LEU A 22 -0.28 -7.23 2.05
CA LEU A 22 -1.01 -7.18 0.77
C LEU A 22 -0.22 -6.56 -0.39
N TYR A 23 0.89 -5.89 -0.09
CA TYR A 23 1.76 -5.21 -1.04
C TYR A 23 3.11 -5.93 -1.23
N GLY A 24 3.30 -7.07 -0.55
CA GLY A 24 4.49 -7.90 -0.63
C GLY A 24 5.60 -7.53 0.36
N PHE A 25 5.39 -6.55 1.25
CA PHE A 25 6.39 -6.16 2.24
C PHE A 25 6.49 -7.22 3.34
N ALA A 26 7.72 -7.54 3.75
CA ALA A 26 7.97 -8.39 4.90
C ALA A 26 7.60 -7.63 6.18
N VAL A 27 6.77 -8.25 7.01
CA VAL A 27 6.33 -7.72 8.30
C VAL A 27 6.63 -8.77 9.36
N GLU A 28 7.15 -8.31 10.49
CA GLU A 28 7.35 -9.14 11.68
C GLU A 28 6.21 -8.88 12.65
N GLY A 29 5.56 -9.94 13.12
CA GLY A 29 4.48 -9.83 14.09
C GLY A 29 4.31 -11.12 14.86
N ASN A 30 3.58 -11.06 15.98
CA ASN A 30 3.23 -12.24 16.73
C ASN A 30 2.14 -13.05 15.98
N VAL A 31 1.97 -14.32 16.33
CA VAL A 31 0.91 -15.20 15.83
C VAL A 31 -0.48 -14.57 15.97
N ASP A 32 -0.73 -13.82 17.05
CA ASP A 32 -2.01 -13.13 17.25
C ASP A 32 -2.21 -11.98 16.25
N ASP A 33 -1.14 -11.24 15.91
CA ASP A 33 -1.18 -10.19 14.88
C ASP A 33 -1.49 -10.79 13.51
N VAL A 34 -0.89 -11.94 13.19
CA VAL A 34 -1.16 -12.66 11.94
C VAL A 34 -2.61 -13.14 11.87
N ASN A 35 -3.16 -13.63 12.98
CA ASN A 35 -4.56 -14.04 13.03
C ASN A 35 -5.52 -12.86 12.82
N ILE A 36 -5.25 -11.72 13.48
CA ILE A 36 -6.02 -10.48 13.29
C ILE A 36 -5.94 -10.03 11.82
N LEU A 37 -4.75 -10.09 11.21
CA LEU A 37 -4.57 -9.72 9.81
C LEU A 37 -5.35 -10.61 8.85
N ASN A 38 -5.40 -11.92 9.12
CA ASN A 38 -6.23 -12.85 8.33
C ASN A 38 -7.72 -12.53 8.48
N GLU A 39 -8.18 -12.20 9.68
CA GLU A 39 -9.57 -11.80 9.91
C GLU A 39 -9.90 -10.49 9.17
N VAL A 40 -9.04 -9.48 9.26
CA VAL A 40 -9.20 -8.19 8.57
C VAL A 40 -9.20 -8.39 7.05
N ARG A 41 -8.30 -9.23 6.52
CA ARG A 41 -8.24 -9.57 5.09
C ARG A 41 -9.57 -10.17 4.62
N GLU A 42 -10.15 -11.07 5.39
CA GLU A 42 -11.42 -11.70 5.06
C GLU A 42 -12.59 -10.69 5.12
N LYS A 43 -12.62 -9.80 6.13
CA LYS A 43 -13.58 -8.69 6.19
C LYS A 43 -13.47 -7.74 4.99
N VAL A 44 -12.25 -7.41 4.56
CA VAL A 44 -12.00 -6.59 3.37
C VAL A 44 -12.50 -7.30 2.11
N ARG A 45 -12.30 -8.62 1.98
CA ARG A 45 -12.82 -9.43 0.87
C ARG A 45 -14.35 -9.41 0.82
N GLN A 46 -15.01 -9.57 1.96
CA GLN A 46 -16.47 -9.49 2.06
C GLN A 46 -16.99 -8.10 1.70
N GLN A 47 -16.35 -7.03 2.20
CA GLN A 47 -16.68 -5.67 1.81
C GLN A 47 -16.39 -5.38 0.33
N GLY A 48 -15.43 -6.07 -0.27
CA GLY A 48 -15.19 -6.04 -1.71
C GLY A 48 -16.47 -6.29 -2.50
N ARG A 49 -17.31 -7.26 -2.11
CA ARG A 49 -18.59 -7.51 -2.79
C ARG A 49 -19.55 -6.33 -2.71
N VAL A 50 -19.62 -5.65 -1.56
CA VAL A 50 -20.44 -4.44 -1.38
C VAL A 50 -19.92 -3.30 -2.25
N TRP A 51 -18.61 -3.13 -2.32
CA TRP A 51 -17.96 -2.14 -3.18
C TRP A 51 -18.22 -2.40 -4.67
N TRP A 52 -18.20 -3.66 -5.11
CA TRP A 52 -18.55 -4.03 -6.48
C TRP A 52 -20.01 -3.73 -6.80
N ALA A 53 -20.93 -4.04 -5.88
CA ALA A 53 -22.34 -3.70 -6.04
C ALA A 53 -22.57 -2.17 -6.08
N LEU A 54 -21.81 -1.40 -5.30
CA LEU A 54 -21.84 0.06 -5.30
C LEU A 54 -21.35 0.66 -6.62
N GLU A 55 -20.25 0.15 -7.18
CA GLU A 55 -19.76 0.61 -8.50
C GLU A 55 -20.79 0.33 -9.60
N ALA A 56 -21.52 -0.78 -9.52
CA ALA A 56 -22.61 -1.10 -10.44
C ALA A 56 -23.85 -0.21 -10.24
N SER A 57 -24.07 0.31 -9.03
CA SER A 57 -25.22 1.14 -8.66
C SER A 57 -24.76 2.55 -8.28
N LYS A 58 -24.65 3.47 -9.26
CA LYS A 58 -24.25 4.89 -9.10
C LYS A 58 -24.65 5.47 -7.74
N ALA A 59 -23.73 5.42 -6.78
CA ALA A 59 -24.08 5.66 -5.38
C ALA A 59 -24.02 7.13 -5.00
N ASN A 60 -24.85 7.51 -4.04
CA ASN A 60 -24.82 8.86 -3.47
C ASN A 60 -23.57 9.09 -2.58
N ALA A 61 -23.20 10.35 -2.42
CA ALA A 61 -21.96 10.75 -1.73
C ALA A 61 -21.90 10.30 -0.25
N ILE A 62 -23.05 10.20 0.43
CA ILE A 62 -23.14 9.81 1.84
C ILE A 62 -22.74 8.33 2.00
N THR A 63 -23.29 7.45 1.15
CA THR A 63 -22.97 6.01 1.16
C THR A 63 -21.50 5.78 0.82
N LEU A 64 -20.99 6.50 -0.19
CA LEU A 64 -19.59 6.41 -0.59
C LEU A 64 -18.63 6.80 0.55
N LYS A 65 -18.89 7.90 1.26
CA LYS A 65 -18.09 8.33 2.41
C LYS A 65 -18.07 7.29 3.53
N ARG A 66 -19.21 6.63 3.79
CA ARG A 66 -19.30 5.57 4.81
C ARG A 66 -18.46 4.35 4.43
N LEU A 67 -18.41 3.99 3.15
CA LEU A 67 -17.62 2.86 2.66
C LEU A 67 -16.12 3.16 2.67
N ILE A 68 -15.71 4.37 2.28
CA ILE A 68 -14.29 4.79 2.34
C ILE A 68 -13.74 4.67 3.77
N ARG A 69 -14.54 5.08 4.78
CA ARG A 69 -14.16 4.96 6.20
C ARG A 69 -13.98 3.51 6.66
N LYS A 70 -14.66 2.55 6.02
CA LYS A 70 -14.48 1.12 6.29
C LYS A 70 -13.28 0.51 5.56
N GLY A 71 -12.70 1.26 4.61
CA GLY A 71 -11.57 0.84 3.80
C GLY A 71 -11.95 0.57 2.36
N ILE A 72 -11.08 1.03 1.45
CA ILE A 72 -11.19 0.76 0.01
C ILE A 72 -10.43 -0.55 -0.28
N PRO A 73 -11.07 -1.55 -0.92
CA PRO A 73 -10.41 -2.76 -1.36
C PRO A 73 -9.19 -2.44 -2.24
N PRO A 74 -8.05 -3.13 -2.09
CA PRO A 74 -6.82 -2.81 -2.81
C PRO A 74 -7.00 -2.62 -4.33
N VAL A 75 -7.79 -3.51 -4.96
CA VAL A 75 -8.07 -3.49 -6.40
C VAL A 75 -8.84 -2.25 -6.88
N LEU A 76 -9.59 -1.58 -6.00
CA LEU A 76 -10.37 -0.38 -6.33
C LEU A 76 -9.65 0.91 -5.95
N ARG A 77 -8.56 0.85 -5.17
CA ARG A 77 -7.82 2.04 -4.73
C ARG A 77 -7.38 2.93 -5.90
N PRO A 78 -6.79 2.42 -7.01
CA PRO A 78 -6.37 3.28 -8.11
C PRO A 78 -7.52 4.10 -8.69
N LYS A 79 -8.66 3.47 -8.97
CA LYS A 79 -9.84 4.13 -9.55
C LYS A 79 -10.47 5.14 -8.60
N VAL A 80 -10.70 4.73 -7.34
CA VAL A 80 -11.36 5.56 -6.34
C VAL A 80 -10.49 6.75 -5.93
N TRP A 81 -9.20 6.54 -5.69
CA TRP A 81 -8.27 7.63 -5.35
C TRP A 81 -8.05 8.58 -6.53
N PHE A 82 -7.93 8.08 -7.76
CA PHE A 82 -7.79 8.93 -8.94
C PHE A 82 -9.00 9.86 -9.12
N SER A 83 -10.20 9.34 -8.89
CA SER A 83 -11.45 10.08 -9.01
C SER A 83 -11.65 11.11 -7.88
N LEU A 84 -11.31 10.75 -6.64
CA LEU A 84 -11.59 11.59 -5.45
C LEU A 84 -10.49 12.61 -5.10
N SER A 85 -9.24 12.36 -5.48
CA SER A 85 -8.10 13.25 -5.16
C SER A 85 -8.07 14.56 -5.95
N GLY A 86 -8.96 14.70 -6.94
CA GLY A 86 -8.87 15.77 -7.95
C GLY A 86 -7.79 15.53 -9.00
N ALA A 87 -7.05 14.41 -8.93
CA ALA A 87 -6.04 14.05 -9.93
C ALA A 87 -6.64 13.91 -11.33
N ALA A 88 -7.86 13.35 -11.45
CA ALA A 88 -8.57 13.28 -12.72
C ALA A 88 -8.76 14.65 -13.38
N LYS A 89 -9.18 15.65 -12.59
CA LYS A 89 -9.37 17.04 -13.07
C LYS A 89 -8.03 17.67 -13.48
N LYS A 90 -6.98 17.48 -12.69
CA LYS A 90 -5.64 17.99 -13.02
C LYS A 90 -5.09 17.33 -14.30
N LYS A 91 -5.29 16.03 -14.47
CA LYS A 91 -4.90 15.29 -15.68
C LYS A 91 -5.67 15.77 -16.91
N SER A 92 -6.96 16.11 -16.77
CA SER A 92 -7.76 16.61 -17.90
C SER A 92 -7.39 18.03 -18.34
N THR A 93 -6.74 18.82 -17.49
CA THR A 93 -6.34 20.21 -17.82
C THR A 93 -4.99 20.31 -18.52
N VAL A 94 -4.27 19.21 -18.66
CA VAL A 94 -2.93 19.18 -19.26
C VAL A 94 -2.91 18.27 -20.50
N PRO A 95 -2.01 18.51 -21.47
CA PRO A 95 -1.82 17.61 -22.60
C PRO A 95 -1.44 16.19 -22.15
N GLU A 96 -1.74 15.20 -22.99
CA GLU A 96 -1.35 13.81 -22.71
C GLU A 96 0.17 13.65 -22.59
N SER A 97 0.95 14.46 -23.31
CA SER A 97 2.41 14.48 -23.23
C SER A 97 2.98 15.12 -21.97
N TYR A 98 2.16 15.82 -21.17
CA TYR A 98 2.62 16.69 -20.08
C TYR A 98 3.61 15.99 -19.14
N TYR A 99 3.26 14.80 -18.64
CA TYR A 99 4.16 14.06 -17.75
C TYR A 99 5.45 13.62 -18.46
N ASN A 100 5.36 13.12 -19.70
CA ASN A 100 6.52 12.69 -20.48
C ASN A 100 7.48 13.85 -20.75
N ASP A 101 6.94 15.02 -21.09
CA ASP A 101 7.73 16.22 -21.37
C ASP A 101 8.41 16.72 -20.10
N MET A 102 7.72 16.68 -18.95
CA MET A 102 8.30 17.03 -17.65
C MET A 102 9.41 16.05 -17.22
N THR A 103 9.22 14.75 -17.44
CA THR A 103 10.26 13.74 -17.13
C THR A 103 11.50 13.97 -17.99
N LYS A 104 11.35 14.15 -19.30
CA LYS A 104 12.47 14.47 -20.20
C LYS A 104 13.18 15.77 -19.85
N ALA A 105 12.41 16.78 -19.42
CA ALA A 105 12.98 18.07 -19.04
C ALA A 105 13.90 18.01 -17.82
N VAL A 106 13.77 16.99 -16.96
CA VAL A 106 14.62 16.79 -15.76
C VAL A 106 15.64 15.66 -15.93
N GLU A 107 15.58 14.91 -17.04
CA GLU A 107 16.49 13.82 -17.34
C GLU A 107 17.94 14.31 -17.41
N GLY A 108 18.84 13.61 -16.71
CA GLY A 108 20.27 13.95 -16.64
C GLY A 108 20.62 15.20 -15.82
N LYS A 109 19.64 15.90 -15.23
CA LYS A 109 19.90 17.12 -14.44
C LYS A 109 20.16 16.80 -12.97
N VAL A 110 21.26 17.32 -12.45
CA VAL A 110 21.58 17.26 -11.01
C VAL A 110 21.17 18.58 -10.37
N THR A 111 20.11 18.54 -9.57
CA THR A 111 19.59 19.69 -8.80
C THR A 111 19.69 19.39 -7.30
N ALA A 112 19.50 20.40 -6.45
CA ALA A 112 19.41 20.17 -5.01
C ALA A 112 18.28 19.18 -4.66
N ALA A 113 17.14 19.26 -5.36
CA ALA A 113 16.02 18.36 -5.18
C ALA A 113 16.36 16.92 -5.59
N THR A 114 17.04 16.70 -6.72
CA THR A 114 17.40 15.33 -7.14
C THR A 114 18.41 14.70 -6.18
N LYS A 115 19.39 15.46 -5.67
CA LYS A 115 20.32 14.96 -4.63
C LYS A 115 19.61 14.57 -3.34
N GLN A 116 18.63 15.38 -2.90
CA GLN A 116 17.81 15.05 -1.73
C GLN A 116 16.99 13.80 -1.95
N ILE A 117 16.38 13.68 -3.13
CA ILE A 117 15.64 12.50 -3.57
C ILE A 117 16.56 11.27 -3.52
N ASP A 118 17.74 11.31 -4.14
CA ASP A 118 18.71 10.20 -4.15
C ASP A 118 19.13 9.78 -2.73
N HIS A 119 19.37 10.74 -1.84
CA HIS A 119 19.70 10.47 -0.45
C HIS A 119 18.54 9.76 0.28
N LEU A 120 17.31 10.25 0.11
CA LEU A 120 16.11 9.65 0.71
C LEU A 120 15.82 8.26 0.12
N TRP A 121 15.97 8.07 -1.19
CA TRP A 121 15.85 6.76 -1.82
C TRP A 121 16.88 5.79 -1.28
N GLY A 122 18.13 6.21 -1.09
CA GLY A 122 19.16 5.40 -0.46
C GLY A 122 18.72 4.89 0.91
N LEU A 123 18.14 5.75 1.75
CA LEU A 123 17.62 5.38 3.07
C LEU A 123 16.39 4.48 3.01
N VAL A 124 15.47 4.72 2.07
CA VAL A 124 14.25 3.92 1.91
C VAL A 124 14.55 2.54 1.31
N LEU A 125 15.43 2.47 0.31
CA LEU A 125 15.79 1.23 -0.39
C LEU A 125 16.78 0.36 0.40
N LEU A 126 17.72 0.93 1.17
CA LEU A 126 18.57 0.11 2.05
C LEU A 126 17.74 -0.71 3.04
N ARG A 127 16.60 -0.17 3.48
CA ARG A 127 15.68 -0.87 4.38
C ARG A 127 14.84 -1.95 3.69
N SER A 128 14.77 -1.97 2.35
CA SER A 128 14.05 -2.98 1.55
C SER A 128 14.97 -3.98 0.83
N LEU A 129 16.28 -3.76 0.81
CA LEU A 129 17.24 -4.66 0.15
C LEU A 129 17.53 -5.93 0.96
N ASP A 130 17.20 -5.97 2.25
CA ASP A 130 17.18 -7.21 3.05
C ASP A 130 16.02 -8.16 2.65
N ASP A 131 15.01 -7.68 1.91
CA ASP A 131 13.77 -8.42 1.65
C ASP A 131 13.53 -8.78 0.16
N GLY A 132 14.54 -8.67 -0.72
CA GLY A 132 14.45 -9.13 -2.12
C GLY A 132 13.53 -8.33 -3.06
N LEU A 133 12.72 -7.40 -2.55
CA LEU A 133 11.78 -6.56 -3.32
C LEU A 133 12.43 -5.35 -4.02
N GLY A 134 13.63 -4.96 -3.59
CA GLY A 134 14.33 -3.77 -4.08
C GLY A 134 14.59 -3.77 -5.59
N ARG A 135 14.71 -4.95 -6.22
CA ARG A 135 14.94 -5.09 -7.68
C ARG A 135 13.67 -4.88 -8.52
N PHE A 136 12.50 -5.15 -7.96
CA PHE A 136 11.23 -5.06 -8.68
C PHE A 136 10.71 -3.61 -8.75
N LEU A 137 10.88 -2.85 -7.66
CA LEU A 137 10.49 -1.44 -7.60
C LEU A 137 11.38 -0.53 -8.48
N LEU A 138 12.68 -0.81 -8.55
CA LEU A 138 13.59 -0.15 -9.49
C LEU A 138 13.15 -0.34 -10.95
N SER A 139 12.70 -1.54 -11.33
CA SER A 139 12.18 -1.78 -12.68
C SER A 139 10.83 -1.10 -12.93
N LEU A 140 10.01 -0.83 -11.92
CA LEU A 140 8.68 -0.23 -12.08
C LEU A 140 8.75 1.31 -12.13
N ILE A 141 9.69 1.91 -11.39
CA ILE A 141 9.93 3.36 -11.40
C ILE A 141 10.65 3.79 -12.69
N VAL A 142 11.51 2.94 -13.26
CA VAL A 142 12.23 3.23 -14.53
C VAL A 142 11.37 2.95 -15.78
N LYS A 143 10.19 2.31 -15.64
CA LYS A 143 9.30 1.94 -16.76
C LYS A 143 7.99 2.75 -16.84
N ILE A 144 7.83 3.79 -16.03
CA ILE A 144 6.76 4.80 -16.16
C ILE A 144 7.41 6.08 -16.65
#